data_AF-A0A9E7FQA5-F1
#
_entry.id   AF-A0A9E7FQA5-F1
#
_cell.length_a   1.000
_cell.length_b   1.000
_cell.length_c   1.000
_cell.angle_alpha   90.00
_cell.angle_beta   90.00
_cell.angle_gamma   90.00
#
_symmetry.space_group_name_H-M   'P 1'
#
loop_
_entity.id
_entity.type
_entity.pdbx_description
1 polymer ?
#
loop_
_entity_poly.entity_id
_entity_poly.type
_entity_poly.pdbx_seq_one_letter_code
_entity_poly.pdbx_strand_id
1 'polypeptide(L)'
;MFKIFLSRLCENGDVDTGLEVFKDNLKLNKVPGFRTMKLLVEGLVKGTKLKEAKAVVDKVKKRFPENLVHGWNKVEKELGLSVDDQVWDQLKVF
;
A
#
# COMPACT_ATOMS: atom_id res chain seq x y z
N MET A 1 -10.31 -7.48 12.65
CA MET A 1 -9.54 -6.41 13.32
C MET A 1 -8.92 -5.39 12.35
N PHE A 2 -8.39 -5.79 11.18
CA PHE A 2 -7.80 -4.85 10.20
C PHE A 2 -8.71 -3.77 9.60
N LYS A 3 -10.02 -4.05 9.43
CA LYS A 3 -10.96 -3.09 8.82
C LYS A 3 -11.12 -1.81 9.64
N ILE A 4 -11.23 -1.94 10.96
CA ILE A 4 -11.32 -0.80 11.90
C ILE A 4 -10.04 0.03 11.84
N PHE A 5 -8.90 -0.65 11.67
CA PHE A 5 -7.60 -0.04 11.58
C PHE A 5 -7.39 0.75 10.29
N LEU A 6 -7.82 0.20 9.15
CA LEU A 6 -7.88 0.90 7.86
C LEU A 6 -8.81 2.12 7.92
N SER A 7 -9.94 2.01 8.64
CA SER A 7 -10.83 3.14 8.86
C SER A 7 -10.12 4.28 9.58
N ARG A 8 -9.44 3.98 10.71
CA ARG A 8 -8.63 4.97 11.43
C ARG A 8 -7.47 5.54 10.60
N LEU A 9 -6.82 4.73 9.79
CA LEU A 9 -5.77 5.12 8.86
C LEU A 9 -6.27 6.19 7.86
N CYS A 10 -7.48 6.00 7.32
CA CYS A 10 -8.12 6.93 6.40
C CYS A 10 -8.66 8.18 7.10
N GLU A 11 -9.12 8.06 8.35
CA GLU A 11 -9.75 9.15 9.10
C GLU A 11 -8.74 10.07 9.82
N ASN A 12 -7.61 9.54 10.29
CA ASN A 12 -6.66 10.29 11.12
C ASN A 12 -5.31 10.58 10.46
N GLY A 13 -5.04 10.06 9.25
CA GLY A 13 -3.71 10.20 8.63
C GLY A 13 -2.58 9.50 9.39
N ASP A 14 -2.94 8.68 10.39
CA ASP A 14 -2.00 7.96 11.26
C ASP A 14 -1.52 6.67 10.57
N VAL A 15 -0.71 6.90 9.54
CA VAL A 15 -0.25 5.87 8.63
C VAL A 15 0.86 5.02 9.25
N ASP A 16 1.62 5.56 10.21
CA ASP A 16 2.70 4.86 10.92
C ASP A 16 2.20 3.67 11.73
N THR A 17 1.21 3.90 12.58
CA THR A 17 0.57 2.83 13.36
C THR A 17 0.04 1.77 12.38
N GLY A 18 -0.60 2.24 11.32
CA GLY A 18 -1.01 1.50 10.11
C GLY A 18 -0.03 0.40 9.65
N LEU A 19 1.21 0.80 9.52
CA LEU A 19 2.29 -0.03 9.00
C LEU A 19 2.85 -1.00 10.05
N GLU A 20 2.90 -0.61 11.33
CA GLU A 20 3.39 -1.48 12.41
C GLU A 20 2.52 -2.72 12.57
N VAL A 21 1.20 -2.54 12.62
CA VAL A 21 0.28 -3.68 12.69
C VAL A 21 0.37 -4.55 11.44
N PHE A 22 0.59 -3.96 10.26
CA PHE A 22 0.85 -4.74 9.05
C PHE A 22 2.14 -5.56 9.18
N LYS A 23 3.24 -4.98 9.68
CA LYS A 23 4.50 -5.68 9.92
C LYS A 23 4.32 -6.83 10.92
N ASP A 24 3.56 -6.64 11.98
CA ASP A 24 3.31 -7.69 12.97
C ASP A 24 2.44 -8.82 12.42
N ASN A 25 1.43 -8.49 11.63
CA ASN A 25 0.63 -9.53 10.98
C ASN A 25 1.38 -10.25 9.86
N LEU A 26 2.31 -9.58 9.17
CA LEU A 26 3.25 -10.23 8.27
C LEU A 26 4.10 -11.27 9.00
N LYS A 27 4.62 -10.95 10.20
CA LYS A 27 5.37 -11.91 11.04
C LYS A 27 4.52 -13.12 11.42
N LEU A 28 3.21 -12.91 11.64
CA LEU A 28 2.26 -13.97 11.97
C LEU A 28 1.74 -14.74 10.73
N ASN A 29 2.23 -14.45 9.53
CA ASN A 29 1.70 -14.95 8.25
C ASN A 29 0.18 -14.72 8.06
N LYS A 30 -0.41 -13.76 8.79
CA LYS A 30 -1.82 -13.40 8.70
C LYS A 30 -1.99 -12.19 7.78
N VAL A 31 -1.71 -12.38 6.50
CA VAL A 31 -1.87 -11.31 5.51
C VAL A 31 -3.36 -11.19 5.14
N PRO A 32 -3.98 -10.02 5.34
CA PRO A 32 -5.37 -9.80 4.94
C PRO A 32 -5.53 -9.89 3.42
N GLY A 33 -6.69 -10.30 2.91
CA GLY A 33 -6.92 -10.43 1.47
C GLY A 33 -6.74 -9.14 0.66
N PHE A 34 -6.69 -9.29 -0.67
CA PHE A 34 -6.39 -8.24 -1.67
C PHE A 34 -7.03 -6.87 -1.37
N ARG A 35 -8.34 -6.82 -1.13
CA ARG A 35 -9.07 -5.56 -0.89
C ARG A 35 -8.55 -4.78 0.32
N THR A 36 -8.22 -5.48 1.40
CA THR A 36 -7.72 -4.87 2.64
C THR A 36 -6.32 -4.30 2.41
N MET A 37 -5.47 -5.04 1.69
CA MET A 37 -4.14 -4.56 1.36
C MET A 37 -4.17 -3.39 0.37
N LYS A 38 -5.10 -3.39 -0.61
CA LYS A 38 -5.29 -2.27 -1.54
C LYS A 38 -5.58 -0.98 -0.78
N LEU A 39 -6.52 -1.02 0.18
CA LEU A 39 -6.86 0.14 1.01
C LEU A 39 -5.65 0.66 1.82
N LEU A 40 -4.78 -0.22 2.31
CA LEU A 40 -3.57 0.19 3.02
C LEU A 40 -2.62 0.97 2.10
N VAL A 41 -2.39 0.46 0.89
CA VAL A 41 -1.52 1.09 -0.11
C VAL A 41 -2.09 2.44 -0.56
N GLU A 42 -3.41 2.52 -0.79
CA GLU A 42 -4.10 3.78 -1.08
C GLU A 42 -3.94 4.80 0.05
N GLY A 43 -4.06 4.37 1.31
CA GLY A 43 -3.83 5.23 2.48
C GLY A 43 -2.38 5.73 2.58
N LEU A 44 -1.40 4.84 2.32
CA LEU A 44 0.03 5.20 2.30
C LEU A 44 0.34 6.23 1.20
N VAL A 45 -0.26 6.08 0.02
CA VAL A 45 -0.10 7.04 -1.09
C VAL A 45 -0.71 8.39 -0.74
N LYS A 46 -1.92 8.41 -0.15
CA LYS A 46 -2.57 9.64 0.32
C LYS A 46 -1.77 10.33 1.43
N GLY A 47 -1.11 9.57 2.31
CA GLY A 47 -0.20 10.08 3.32
C GLY A 47 1.21 10.42 2.81
N THR A 48 1.41 10.49 1.48
CA THR A 48 2.70 10.80 0.83
C THR A 48 3.83 9.79 1.14
N LYS A 49 3.50 8.60 1.66
CA LYS A 49 4.45 7.53 2.01
C LYS A 49 4.65 6.54 0.86
N LEU A 50 5.03 7.05 -0.31
CA LEU A 50 5.16 6.26 -1.55
C LEU A 50 6.15 5.09 -1.41
N LYS A 51 7.27 5.30 -0.70
CA LYS A 51 8.29 4.27 -0.46
C LYS A 51 7.72 3.07 0.31
N GLU A 52 6.91 3.36 1.33
CA GLU A 52 6.27 2.33 2.15
C GLU A 52 5.17 1.62 1.38
N ALA A 53 4.36 2.37 0.61
CA ALA A 53 3.34 1.83 -0.28
C ALA A 53 3.93 0.78 -1.24
N LYS A 54 5.05 1.12 -1.89
CA LYS A 54 5.75 0.20 -2.80
C LYS A 54 6.27 -1.04 -2.07
N ALA A 55 6.89 -0.88 -0.90
CA ALA A 55 7.39 -2.00 -0.11
C ALA A 55 6.27 -2.95 0.35
N VAL A 56 5.07 -2.43 0.64
CA VAL A 56 3.89 -3.25 0.95
C VAL A 56 3.48 -4.07 -0.28
N VAL A 57 3.36 -3.43 -1.46
CA VAL A 57 2.99 -4.12 -2.70
C VAL A 57 3.97 -5.23 -3.05
N ASP A 58 5.28 -4.98 -2.96
CA ASP A 58 6.32 -6.00 -3.19
C ASP A 58 6.17 -7.22 -2.26
N LYS A 59 5.97 -6.98 -0.96
CA LYS A 59 5.80 -8.06 0.03
C LYS A 59 4.55 -8.88 -0.21
N VAL A 60 3.48 -8.19 -0.60
CA VAL A 60 2.19 -8.78 -0.94
C VAL A 60 2.31 -9.62 -2.21
N LYS A 61 2.91 -9.11 -3.30
CA LYS A 61 3.13 -9.86 -4.55
C LYS A 61 3.93 -11.16 -4.33
N LYS A 62 4.89 -11.15 -3.40
CA LYS A 62 5.66 -12.35 -3.02
C LYS A 62 4.87 -13.38 -2.20
N ARG A 63 3.75 -12.98 -1.59
CA ARG A 63 2.96 -13.81 -0.67
C ARG A 63 1.62 -14.25 -1.26
N PHE A 64 1.05 -13.47 -2.17
CA PHE A 64 -0.20 -13.81 -2.83
C PHE A 64 0.04 -14.68 -4.08
N PRO A 65 -0.90 -15.60 -4.39
CA PRO A 65 -0.86 -16.37 -5.63
C PRO A 65 -0.87 -15.48 -6.87
N GLU A 66 -0.29 -15.99 -7.97
CA GLU A 66 -0.07 -15.24 -9.22
C GLU A 66 -1.36 -14.63 -9.81
N ASN A 67 -2.52 -15.26 -9.54
CA ASN A 67 -3.82 -14.75 -9.95
C ASN A 67 -4.18 -13.37 -9.36
N LEU A 68 -3.53 -12.94 -8.28
CA LEU A 68 -3.70 -11.62 -7.67
C LEU A 68 -2.61 -10.62 -8.06
N VAL A 69 -1.50 -11.09 -8.66
CA VAL A 69 -0.40 -10.23 -9.12
C VAL A 69 -0.87 -9.27 -10.22
N HIS A 70 -1.74 -9.72 -11.11
CA HIS A 70 -2.35 -8.86 -12.13
C HIS A 70 -3.17 -7.71 -11.49
N GLY A 71 -3.92 -8.01 -10.43
CA GLY A 71 -4.64 -7.00 -9.65
C GLY A 71 -3.70 -5.99 -9.00
N TRP A 72 -2.55 -6.44 -8.50
CA TRP A 72 -1.52 -5.56 -7.92
C TRP A 72 -0.86 -4.66 -8.95
N ASN A 73 -0.51 -5.19 -10.13
CA ASN A 73 0.03 -4.38 -11.23
C ASN A 73 -0.95 -3.26 -11.63
N LYS A 74 -2.26 -3.54 -11.62
CA LYS A 74 -3.29 -2.51 -11.87
C LYS A 74 -3.28 -1.44 -10.78
N VAL A 75 -3.25 -1.84 -9.50
CA VAL A 75 -3.19 -0.91 -8.37
C VAL A 75 -1.93 -0.04 -8.41
N GLU A 76 -0.76 -0.61 -8.74
CA GLU A 76 0.48 0.14 -8.89
C GLU A 76 0.37 1.21 -9.98
N LYS A 77 -0.29 0.88 -11.08
CA LYS A 77 -0.53 1.82 -12.19
C LYS A 77 -1.53 2.92 -11.82
N GLU A 78 -2.65 2.55 -11.18
CA GLU A 78 -3.67 3.49 -10.69
C GLU A 78 -3.10 4.48 -9.67
N LEU A 79 -2.15 4.04 -8.84
CA LEU A 79 -1.57 4.85 -7.76
C LEU A 79 -0.25 5.54 -8.15
N GLY A 80 0.20 5.42 -9.39
CA GLY A 80 1.47 6.01 -9.83
C GLY A 80 2.70 5.44 -9.09
N LEU A 81 2.60 4.22 -8.56
CA LEU A 81 3.70 3.50 -7.89
C LEU A 81 4.56 2.68 -8.85
N SER A 82 4.11 2.54 -10.11
CA SER A 82 4.88 1.93 -11.19
C SER A 82 6.26 2.59 -11.29
N VAL A 83 7.28 1.78 -11.57
CA VAL A 83 8.66 2.25 -11.81
C VAL A 83 8.70 2.94 -13.17
N ASP A 84 8.08 4.11 -13.26
CA ASP A 84 8.34 5.07 -14.31
C ASP A 84 8.59 6.41 -13.64
N ASP A 85 9.87 6.74 -13.64
CA ASP A 85 10.54 7.88 -13.03
C ASP A 85 10.14 9.21 -13.73
N GLN A 86 8.85 9.58 -13.76
CA GLN A 86 8.44 10.81 -14.48
C GLN A 86 7.50 11.77 -13.75
N VAL A 87 7.05 11.50 -12.53
CA VAL A 87 6.09 12.43 -11.87
C VAL A 87 6.77 13.48 -10.96
N TRP A 88 8.00 13.22 -10.47
CA TRP A 88 8.69 14.21 -9.63
C TRP A 88 9.28 15.39 -10.41
N ASP A 89 9.42 15.27 -11.74
CA ASP A 89 9.88 16.38 -12.60
C ASP A 89 8.75 17.38 -12.92
N GLN A 90 7.48 17.01 -12.74
CA GLN A 90 6.34 17.91 -12.95
C GLN A 90 5.98 18.78 -11.73
N LEU A 91 6.51 18.50 -10.54
CA LEU A 91 6.25 19.29 -9.32
C LEU A 91 7.35 20.33 -9.00
N LYS A 92 8.31 20.54 -9.91
CA LYS A 92 9.30 21.64 -9.81
C LYS A 92 8.94 22.88 -10.64
N VAL A 93 7.74 22.95 -11.21
CA VAL A 93 7.28 24.11 -12.00
C VAL A 93 5.98 24.68 -11.44
N PHE A 94 5.97 24.93 -10.13
CA PHE A 94 5.17 25.98 -9.49
C PHE A 94 5.96 26.57 -8.33
#